data_AF-A0A816BEI5-F1
#
_entry.id   AF-A0A816BEI5-F1
#
_cell.length_a   1.000
_cell.length_b   1.000
_cell.length_c   1.000
_cell.angle_alpha   90.00
_cell.angle_beta   90.00
_cell.angle_gamma   90.00
#
_symmetry.space_group_name_H-M   'P 1'
#
loop_
_entity.id
_entity.type
_entity.pdbx_description
1 polymer ?
#
loop_
_entity_poly.entity_id
_entity_poly.type
_entity_poly.pdbx_seq_one_letter_code
_entity_poly.pdbx_strand_id
1 'polypeptide(L)'
;VVNKHRYRRPRTARTDVNIKKLKQKLQRQKLSTTKVACEFGVSPMVILDKGQLGHDRYIKEVLPVALKYGNHVFGNDWTFQQDGATPHTHRLTQQWCHDDFPSFIDKDH
;
A
#
# COMPACT_ATOMS: atom_id res chain seq x y z
N VAL A 1 43.02 7.02 -6.06
CA VAL A 1 41.69 6.37 -6.09
C VAL A 1 41.24 6.15 -4.65
N VAL A 2 40.32 6.98 -4.13
CA VAL A 2 39.84 6.87 -2.73
C VAL A 2 38.41 6.37 -2.75
N ASN A 3 38.21 5.23 -2.10
CA ASN A 3 36.99 4.44 -2.05
C ASN A 3 35.95 5.13 -1.13
N LYS A 4 34.87 5.68 -1.69
CA LYS A 4 33.74 6.23 -0.91
C LYS A 4 32.74 5.12 -0.60
N HIS A 5 32.94 4.41 0.50
CA HIS A 5 31.89 3.63 1.15
C HIS A 5 30.76 4.58 1.56
N ARG A 6 29.73 4.71 0.71
CA ARG A 6 28.48 5.35 1.10
C ARG A 6 27.72 4.38 1.97
N TYR A 7 27.92 4.47 3.28
CA TYR A 7 26.94 4.03 4.28
C TYR A 7 25.58 4.59 3.85
N ARG A 8 24.70 3.76 3.28
CA ARG A 8 23.30 4.12 3.09
C ARG A 8 22.72 4.26 4.49
N ARG A 9 22.59 5.50 4.95
CA ARG A 9 21.86 5.86 6.16
C ARG A 9 20.54 5.09 6.16
N PRO A 10 20.09 4.50 7.29
CA PRO A 10 18.72 4.02 7.38
C PRO A 10 17.81 5.18 6.99
N ARG A 11 16.89 4.99 6.04
CA ARG A 11 15.78 5.93 5.87
C ARG A 11 14.88 5.77 7.09
N THR A 12 15.24 6.50 8.14
CA THR A 12 14.47 6.75 9.35
C THR A 12 14.14 5.51 10.19
N ALA A 13 14.97 5.19 11.19
CA ALA A 13 14.49 4.43 12.34
C ALA A 13 13.42 5.30 13.04
N ARG A 14 12.14 4.99 12.84
CA ARG A 14 11.02 5.67 13.50
C ARG A 14 11.06 5.32 14.98
N THR A 15 11.74 6.11 15.80
CA THR A 15 11.68 5.98 17.26
C THR A 15 10.31 6.38 17.78
N ASP A 16 9.84 5.78 18.87
CA ASP A 16 8.52 6.09 19.48
C ASP A 16 8.34 7.58 19.78
N VAL A 17 9.44 8.24 20.15
CA VAL A 17 9.49 9.69 20.39
C VAL A 17 9.15 10.48 19.12
N ASN A 18 9.71 10.09 17.98
CA ASN A 18 9.46 10.76 16.70
C ASN A 18 8.04 10.50 16.20
N ILE A 19 7.49 9.31 16.45
CA ILE A 19 6.08 8.98 16.16
C ILE A 19 5.14 9.85 17.00
N LYS A 20 5.42 10.02 18.30
CA LYS A 20 4.62 10.85 19.20
C LYS A 20 4.63 12.33 18.78
N LYS A 21 5.79 12.87 18.40
CA LYS A 21 5.93 14.24 17.87
C LYS A 21 5.15 14.44 16.56
N LEU A 22 5.21 13.47 15.66
CA LEU A 22 4.44 13.52 14.41
C LEU A 22 2.93 13.52 14.69
N LYS A 23 2.43 12.62 15.54
CA LYS A 23 1.01 12.57 15.93
C LYS A 23 0.52 13.89 16.53
N GLN A 24 1.30 14.51 17.43
CA GLN A 24 0.97 15.81 18.00
C GLN A 24 0.93 16.93 16.94
N LYS A 25 1.86 16.92 15.97
CA LYS A 25 1.87 17.89 14.87
C LYS A 25 0.63 17.77 13.98
N LEU A 26 0.24 16.53 13.64
CA LEU A 26 -0.96 16.24 12.86
C LEU A 26 -2.23 16.73 13.56
N GLN A 27 -2.35 16.45 14.86
CA GLN A 27 -3.46 16.91 15.68
C GLN A 27 -3.54 18.45 15.74
N ARG A 28 -2.40 19.14 15.95
CA ARG A 28 -2.33 20.61 15.97
C ARG A 28 -2.74 21.24 14.64
N GLN A 29 -2.36 20.62 13.53
CA GLN A 29 -2.67 21.11 12.18
C GLN A 29 -4.06 20.66 11.68
N LYS A 30 -4.84 19.95 12.53
CA LYS A 30 -6.12 19.32 12.16
C LYS A 30 -5.99 18.42 10.91
N LEU A 31 -4.81 17.86 10.68
CA LEU A 31 -4.56 16.92 9.60
C LEU A 31 -4.91 15.52 10.09
N SER A 32 -5.75 14.82 9.35
CA SER A 32 -5.99 13.40 9.59
C SER A 32 -4.72 12.61 9.33
N THR A 33 -4.36 11.71 10.25
CA THR A 33 -3.28 10.74 10.08
C THR A 33 -3.45 9.90 8.81
N THR A 34 -4.69 9.65 8.40
CA THR A 34 -5.03 8.93 7.18
C THR A 34 -4.73 9.78 5.94
N LYS A 35 -5.08 11.07 5.95
CA LYS A 35 -4.81 11.99 4.83
C LYS A 35 -3.31 12.20 4.62
N VAL A 36 -2.55 12.28 5.70
CA VAL A 36 -1.08 12.34 5.65
C VAL A 36 -0.48 11.00 5.23
N ALA A 37 -1.01 9.87 5.70
CA ALA A 37 -0.59 8.57 5.20
C ALA A 37 -0.80 8.46 3.67
N CYS A 38 -1.91 8.97 3.13
CA CYS A 38 -2.15 9.05 1.70
C CYS A 38 -1.17 9.97 0.97
N GLU A 39 -0.93 11.19 1.46
CA GLU A 39 0.04 12.14 0.88
C GLU A 39 1.48 11.60 0.87
N PHE A 40 1.83 10.75 1.83
CA PHE A 40 3.15 10.10 1.93
C PHE A 40 3.15 8.65 1.39
N GLY A 41 2.08 8.17 0.77
CA GLY A 41 1.98 6.84 0.16
C GLY A 41 2.10 5.66 1.15
N VAL A 42 1.71 5.86 2.40
CA VAL A 42 1.75 4.84 3.46
C VAL A 42 0.42 4.10 3.50
N SER A 43 0.28 3.08 2.66
CA SER A 43 -0.81 2.10 2.71
C SER A 43 -0.52 0.98 3.73
N PRO A 44 -1.52 0.15 4.11
CA PRO A 44 -1.29 -1.03 4.93
C PRO A 44 -0.31 -1.97 4.24
N MET A 45 0.76 -2.31 4.94
CA MET A 45 1.71 -3.31 4.48
C MET A 45 1.18 -4.70 4.88
N VAL A 46 0.76 -5.50 3.90
CA VAL A 46 0.45 -6.91 4.11
C VAL A 46 1.77 -7.67 4.10
N ILE A 47 2.19 -8.17 5.27
CA ILE A 47 3.35 -9.06 5.38
C ILE A 47 2.82 -10.49 5.22
N LEU A 48 3.27 -11.16 4.17
CA LEU A 48 2.88 -12.54 3.87
C LEU A 48 3.95 -13.48 4.41
N ASP A 49 3.52 -14.55 5.09
CA ASP A 49 4.44 -15.60 5.54
C ASP A 49 5.07 -16.35 4.35
N LYS A 50 6.32 -16.79 4.57
CA LYS A 50 7.28 -17.28 3.56
C LYS A 50 6.65 -18.12 2.44
N GLY A 51 6.97 -17.76 1.21
CA GLY A 51 6.59 -18.51 -0.01
C GLY A 51 6.39 -17.56 -1.19
N GLN A 52 6.38 -18.09 -2.40
CA GLN A 52 6.03 -17.30 -3.58
C GLN A 52 4.52 -16.98 -3.56
N LEU A 53 4.16 -15.72 -3.78
CA LEU A 53 2.78 -15.28 -3.84
C LEU A 53 2.16 -15.62 -5.19
N GLY A 54 1.37 -16.70 -5.23
CA GLY A 54 0.53 -17.05 -6.37
C GLY A 54 -0.78 -16.26 -6.39
N HIS A 55 -1.50 -16.31 -7.52
CA HIS A 55 -2.75 -15.58 -7.70
C HIS A 55 -3.83 -15.96 -6.67
N ASP A 56 -3.97 -17.24 -6.33
CA ASP A 56 -4.97 -17.69 -5.34
C ASP A 56 -4.76 -17.06 -3.97
N ARG A 57 -3.51 -17.03 -3.52
CA ARG A 57 -3.14 -16.40 -2.24
C ARG A 57 -3.28 -14.88 -2.34
N TYR A 58 -2.95 -14.29 -3.47
CA TYR A 58 -3.11 -12.86 -3.70
C TYR A 58 -4.57 -12.41 -3.58
N ILE A 59 -5.48 -13.14 -4.25
CA ILE A 59 -6.93 -12.91 -4.18
C ILE A 59 -7.46 -13.11 -2.75
N LYS A 60 -6.99 -14.13 -2.03
CA LYS A 60 -7.51 -14.44 -0.68
C LYS A 60 -6.94 -13.55 0.43
N GLU A 61 -5.66 -13.20 0.35
CA GLU A 61 -4.93 -12.58 1.47
C GLU A 61 -4.68 -11.09 1.26
N VAL A 62 -4.57 -10.60 0.01
CA VAL A 62 -4.16 -9.22 -0.28
C VAL A 62 -5.32 -8.35 -0.74
N LEU A 63 -6.05 -8.78 -1.77
CA LEU A 63 -7.10 -7.95 -2.39
C LEU A 63 -8.23 -7.52 -1.42
N PRO A 64 -8.72 -8.37 -0.49
CA PRO A 64 -9.74 -7.96 0.48
C PRO A 64 -9.24 -6.89 1.45
N VAL A 65 -7.94 -6.92 1.79
CA VAL A 65 -7.31 -5.90 2.63
C VAL A 65 -7.24 -4.58 1.88
N ALA A 66 -6.87 -4.62 0.59
CA ALA A 66 -6.85 -3.43 -0.27
C ALA A 66 -8.25 -2.82 -0.44
N LEU A 67 -9.27 -3.64 -0.71
CA LEU A 67 -10.66 -3.19 -0.84
C LEU A 67 -11.18 -2.56 0.44
N LYS A 68 -11.00 -3.24 1.58
CA LYS A 68 -11.41 -2.72 2.87
C LYS A 68 -10.73 -1.39 3.19
N TYR A 69 -9.43 -1.29 2.90
CA TYR A 69 -8.68 -0.04 3.12
C TYR A 69 -9.17 1.06 2.19
N GLY A 70 -9.30 0.79 0.89
CA GLY A 70 -9.75 1.77 -0.10
C GLY A 70 -11.13 2.31 0.25
N ASN A 71 -12.09 1.44 0.58
CA ASN A 71 -13.43 1.86 0.99
C ASN A 71 -13.42 2.67 2.29
N HIS A 72 -12.56 2.31 3.25
CA HIS A 72 -12.43 3.05 4.50
C HIS A 72 -11.83 4.45 4.30
N VAL A 73 -10.89 4.60 3.37
CA VAL A 73 -10.10 5.83 3.21
C VAL A 73 -10.66 6.76 2.15
N PHE A 74 -11.12 6.22 1.02
CA PHE A 74 -11.58 6.97 -0.15
C PHE A 74 -13.09 6.90 -0.35
N GLY A 75 -13.81 6.10 0.44
CA GLY A 75 -15.23 5.86 0.22
C GLY A 75 -15.46 5.00 -1.02
N ASN A 76 -16.47 5.34 -1.83
CA ASN A 76 -16.87 4.52 -2.98
C ASN A 76 -16.37 5.05 -4.33
N ASP A 77 -15.55 6.10 -4.34
CA ASP A 77 -15.06 6.74 -5.56
C ASP A 77 -13.53 6.71 -5.60
N TRP A 78 -12.98 5.57 -6.02
CA TRP A 78 -11.54 5.38 -6.15
C TRP A 78 -11.21 4.28 -7.16
N THR A 79 -10.03 4.40 -7.76
CA THR A 79 -9.53 3.46 -8.77
C THR A 79 -8.34 2.68 -8.20
N PHE A 80 -8.39 1.36 -8.34
CA PHE A 80 -7.29 0.48 -7.99
C PHE A 80 -6.34 0.28 -9.17
N GLN A 81 -5.03 0.28 -8.91
CA GLN A 81 -3.98 0.05 -9.90
C GLN A 81 -2.88 -0.85 -9.31
N GLN A 82 -2.29 -1.71 -10.13
CA GLN A 82 -1.21 -2.63 -9.78
C GLN A 82 -0.11 -2.60 -10.84
N ASP A 83 1.05 -3.20 -10.53
CA ASP A 83 2.08 -3.47 -11.54
C ASP A 83 1.81 -4.79 -12.29
N GLY A 84 2.60 -5.08 -13.33
CA GLY A 84 2.46 -6.27 -14.18
C GLY A 84 2.96 -7.59 -13.57
N ALA A 85 3.09 -7.72 -12.25
CA ALA A 85 3.56 -8.96 -11.63
C ALA A 85 2.63 -10.15 -11.96
N THR A 86 3.20 -11.36 -12.05
CA THR A 86 2.46 -12.58 -12.43
C THR A 86 1.15 -12.81 -11.66
N PRO A 87 1.07 -12.68 -10.32
CA PRO A 87 -0.20 -12.85 -9.62
C PRO A 87 -1.22 -11.75 -9.93
N HIS A 88 -0.78 -10.55 -10.33
CA HIS A 88 -1.65 -9.42 -10.64
C HIS A 88 -2.29 -9.59 -12.01
N THR A 89 -1.50 -9.99 -13.01
CA THR A 89 -1.96 -10.17 -14.41
C THR A 89 -2.74 -11.46 -14.65
N HIS A 90 -2.83 -12.35 -13.65
CA HIS A 90 -3.59 -13.58 -13.75
C HIS A 90 -5.08 -13.31 -13.98
N ARG A 91 -5.71 -14.06 -14.90
CA ARG A 91 -7.12 -13.86 -15.30
C ARG A 91 -8.09 -13.81 -14.12
N LEU A 92 -7.92 -14.69 -13.13
CA LEU A 92 -8.79 -14.71 -11.95
C LEU A 92 -8.58 -13.50 -11.04
N THR A 93 -7.36 -12.97 -10.97
CA THR A 93 -7.07 -11.75 -10.21
C THR A 93 -7.70 -10.55 -10.88
N GLN A 94 -7.53 -10.42 -12.19
CA GLN A 94 -8.13 -9.34 -12.98
C GLN A 94 -9.65 -9.37 -12.86
N GLN A 95 -10.27 -10.55 -12.99
CA GLN A 95 -11.72 -10.72 -12.82
C GLN A 95 -12.19 -10.27 -11.43
N TRP A 96 -11.52 -10.74 -10.37
CA TRP A 96 -11.82 -10.31 -9.00
C TRP A 96 -11.73 -8.79 -8.86
N CYS A 97 -10.68 -8.16 -9.41
CA CYS A 97 -10.54 -6.72 -9.35
C CYS A 97 -11.67 -5.96 -10.06
N HIS A 98 -12.16 -6.46 -11.20
CA HIS A 98 -13.31 -5.88 -11.91
C HIS A 98 -14.63 -6.05 -11.15
N ASP A 99 -14.81 -7.20 -10.50
CA ASP A 99 -16.07 -7.53 -9.83
C ASP A 99 -16.21 -6.81 -8.48
N ASP A 100 -15.10 -6.62 -7.75
CA ASP A 100 -15.11 -6.19 -6.35
C ASP A 100 -14.65 -4.73 -6.13
N PHE A 101 -13.75 -4.16 -6.96
CA PHE A 101 -13.33 -2.76 -6.77
C PHE A 101 -14.29 -1.77 -7.44
N PRO A 102 -14.46 -0.55 -6.88
CA PRO A 102 -15.30 0.48 -7.51
C PRO A 102 -14.83 0.88 -8.92
N SER A 103 -13.52 0.90 -9.13
CA SER A 103 -12.88 1.13 -10.42
C SER A 103 -11.50 0.45 -10.43
N PHE A 104 -11.07 -0.07 -11.57
CA PHE A 104 -9.84 -0.83 -11.72
C PHE A 104 -9.17 -0.55 -13.06
N ILE A 105 -7.87 -0.25 -13.03
CA ILE A 105 -7.01 -0.19 -14.23
C ILE A 105 -6.43 -1.58 -14.46
N ASP A 106 -6.94 -2.26 -15.48
CA ASP A 106 -6.47 -3.59 -15.86
C ASP A 106 -5.09 -3.55 -16.53
N LYS A 107 -4.57 -4.74 -16.84
CA LYS A 107 -3.24 -4.90 -17.44
C LYS A 107 -3.11 -4.39 -18.89
N ASP A 108 -4.22 -4.12 -19.57
CA ASP A 108 -4.29 -3.79 -21.00
C ASP A 108 -4.60 -2.30 -21.25
N HIS A 109 -4.77 -1.51 -20.19
CA HIS A 109 -4.97 -0.05 -20.24
C HIS A 109 -3.67 0.75 -20.39
#